data_AF-A0A0G0UE05-F1
#
_entry.id   AF-A0A0G0UE05-F1
#
_cell.length_a   1.000
_cell.length_b   1.000
_cell.length_c   1.000
_cell.angle_alpha   90.00
_cell.angle_beta   90.00
_cell.angle_gamma   90.00
#
_symmetry.space_group_name_H-M   'P 1'
#
loop_
_entity.id
_entity.type
_entity.pdbx_description
1 polymer ?
#
loop_
_entity_poly.entity_id
_entity_poly.type
_entity_poly.pdbx_seq_one_letter_code
_entity_poly.pdbx_strand_id
1 'polypeptide(L)'
;MNKYFILSLFSLFCFGHKPVLAQEGISTAEQNKTVKILVFCSDAFGICHLIDQELLGYRYRTDVSSFPFQRIDTMQVEVCPDIARYQIHVIPTFVAVNADGIALHRREGYANKEDTIDWFRSISFPVLNTSGKNAARTARMLVEGGQEERAAVYIKTAEDGEDFRIARLFEEKRREDAEWLFEKTLPGLWTEQALTLFPDLWSRVDAAFISRTSDPFSQASTLLLSGMAAAQEQKKEDATHQWQTAVKIILDTCWLEIPKNDRAYAWLLANLYERLGQWDEAERIWQTMTRAFPNDIMFSIGRIRLMLAQGGRGTEAMELAHSLHETTKKRGILYRLWTARTLAETCFAEGQKDEALLVLRETLNAASVVSFPHTDTIQIWSERQEKTRHLLSRLQAGSITSP
;
A
#
# COMPACT_ATOMS: atom_id res chain seq x y z
N MET A 1 -5.15 -55.54 -19.46
CA MET A 1 -4.45 -55.76 -20.75
C MET A 1 -5.44 -55.36 -21.84
N ASN A 2 -5.24 -54.49 -22.82
CA ASN A 2 -4.14 -53.66 -23.34
C ASN A 2 -4.85 -52.47 -24.02
N LYS A 3 -4.51 -51.20 -23.75
CA LYS A 3 -3.40 -50.41 -24.29
C LYS A 3 -3.54 -50.02 -25.78
N TYR A 4 -3.87 -48.74 -25.97
CA TYR A 4 -3.27 -47.72 -26.83
C TYR A 4 -3.16 -47.87 -28.37
N PHE A 5 -3.05 -46.67 -28.97
CA PHE A 5 -2.43 -46.27 -30.25
C PHE A 5 -3.36 -46.21 -31.48
N ILE A 6 -3.37 -45.20 -32.35
CA ILE A 6 -2.87 -43.79 -32.41
C ILE A 6 -3.25 -43.22 -33.80
N LEU A 7 -3.42 -41.89 -33.89
CA LEU A 7 -3.31 -40.94 -35.05
C LEU A 7 -3.76 -41.36 -36.47
N SER A 8 -4.55 -40.56 -37.18
CA SER A 8 -4.21 -39.27 -37.83
C SER A 8 -5.39 -38.92 -38.78
N LEU A 9 -5.72 -37.71 -39.25
CA LEU A 9 -5.17 -36.35 -39.25
C LEU A 9 -6.34 -35.39 -39.66
N PHE A 10 -6.41 -34.19 -39.06
CA PHE A 10 -6.72 -32.84 -39.64
C PHE A 10 -7.66 -32.72 -40.86
N SER A 11 -8.57 -31.76 -41.03
CA SER A 11 -8.94 -30.46 -40.42
C SER A 11 -10.15 -29.96 -41.26
N LEU A 12 -11.04 -29.02 -40.91
CA LEU A 12 -10.85 -27.59 -40.63
C LEU A 12 -12.28 -26.99 -40.57
N PHE A 13 -12.65 -26.22 -39.55
CA PHE A 13 -13.37 -24.93 -39.67
C PHE A 13 -13.52 -24.28 -38.29
N CYS A 14 -13.15 -23.02 -38.25
CA CYS A 14 -12.62 -22.30 -37.10
C CYS A 14 -13.68 -21.65 -36.20
N PHE A 15 -13.29 -21.52 -34.93
CA PHE A 15 -13.89 -20.72 -33.87
C PHE A 15 -14.01 -19.24 -34.25
N GLY A 16 -15.15 -18.65 -33.90
CA GLY A 16 -15.33 -17.20 -33.86
C GLY A 16 -14.59 -16.59 -32.66
N HIS A 17 -13.36 -16.13 -32.87
CA HIS A 17 -12.71 -15.17 -31.99
C HIS A 17 -13.25 -13.77 -32.27
N LYS A 18 -13.76 -13.09 -31.22
CA LYS A 18 -13.81 -11.63 -31.21
C LYS A 18 -12.37 -11.10 -31.11
N PRO A 19 -12.04 -9.98 -31.76
CA PRO A 19 -10.67 -9.52 -31.89
C PRO A 19 -10.15 -9.05 -30.54
N VAL A 20 -9.13 -9.73 -30.04
CA VAL A 20 -8.13 -9.12 -29.16
C VAL A 20 -7.54 -7.97 -29.97
N LEU A 21 -7.60 -6.75 -29.43
CA LEU A 21 -6.84 -5.62 -29.97
C LEU A 21 -5.39 -6.06 -30.08
N ALA A 22 -4.90 -6.17 -31.32
CA ALA A 22 -3.52 -6.49 -31.60
C ALA A 22 -2.64 -5.45 -30.91
N GLN A 23 -1.96 -5.85 -29.82
CA GLN A 23 -0.74 -5.16 -29.42
C GLN A 23 0.25 -5.38 -30.56
N GLU A 24 0.53 -4.32 -31.30
CA GLU A 24 1.63 -4.31 -32.26
C GLU A 24 2.90 -4.77 -31.53
N GLY A 25 3.49 -5.85 -32.05
CA GLY A 25 4.58 -6.57 -31.41
C GLY A 25 5.79 -5.68 -31.20
N ILE A 26 6.12 -5.44 -29.93
CA ILE A 26 7.43 -4.98 -29.49
C ILE A 26 8.45 -6.00 -30.00
N SER A 27 9.48 -5.55 -30.73
CA SER A 27 10.53 -6.47 -31.19
C SER A 27 11.17 -7.20 -30.01
N THR A 28 11.55 -8.47 -30.18
CA THR A 28 12.27 -9.25 -29.16
C THR A 28 13.55 -8.58 -28.64
N ALA A 29 14.12 -7.63 -29.41
CA ALA A 29 15.26 -6.81 -28.99
C ALA A 29 14.90 -5.71 -27.97
N GLU A 30 13.66 -5.22 -27.94
CA GLU A 30 13.18 -4.25 -26.94
C GLU A 30 12.73 -4.92 -25.64
N GLN A 31 12.22 -6.15 -25.71
CA GLN A 31 11.90 -6.97 -24.52
C GLN A 31 13.14 -7.30 -23.68
N ASN A 32 14.35 -7.29 -24.25
CA ASN A 32 15.59 -7.61 -23.53
C ASN A 32 16.31 -6.40 -22.93
N LYS A 33 15.68 -5.21 -22.92
CA LYS A 33 16.29 -4.00 -22.36
C LYS A 33 15.89 -3.79 -20.91
N THR A 34 16.86 -3.55 -20.04
CA THR A 34 16.59 -3.19 -18.65
C THR A 34 15.97 -1.80 -18.58
N VAL A 35 14.83 -1.68 -17.90
CA VAL A 35 14.15 -0.37 -17.73
C VAL A 35 14.08 0.07 -16.27
N LYS A 36 14.32 -0.84 -15.33
CA LYS A 36 14.28 -0.53 -13.89
C LYS A 36 15.14 -1.49 -13.08
N ILE A 37 15.69 -1.03 -11.96
CA ILE A 37 16.28 -1.89 -10.93
C ILE A 37 15.35 -1.90 -9.71
N LEU A 38 14.90 -3.08 -9.31
CA LEU A 38 14.20 -3.30 -8.05
C LEU A 38 15.25 -3.56 -6.96
N VAL A 39 15.20 -2.78 -5.90
CA VAL A 39 16.11 -2.92 -4.75
C VAL A 39 15.29 -3.47 -3.59
N PHE A 40 15.33 -4.79 -3.42
CA PHE A 40 14.71 -5.49 -2.30
C PHE A 40 15.58 -5.28 -1.07
N CYS A 41 15.14 -4.38 -0.21
CA CYS A 41 15.82 -4.00 1.01
C CYS A 41 14.79 -3.82 2.12
N SER A 42 15.23 -3.78 3.37
CA SER A 42 14.39 -3.23 4.43
C SER A 42 15.24 -2.54 5.46
N ASP A 43 14.69 -1.46 6.01
CA ASP A 43 15.32 -0.68 7.08
C ASP A 43 15.42 -1.48 8.38
N ALA A 44 14.77 -2.64 8.46
CA ALA A 44 14.98 -3.63 9.50
C ALA A 44 16.39 -4.27 9.49
N PHE A 45 17.14 -4.16 8.38
CA PHE A 45 18.48 -4.73 8.24
C PHE A 45 19.55 -3.63 8.16
N GLY A 46 20.54 -3.68 9.06
CA GLY A 46 21.61 -2.67 9.12
C GLY A 46 22.42 -2.54 7.83
N ILE A 47 22.53 -3.61 7.04
CA ILE A 47 23.20 -3.60 5.73
C ILE A 47 22.41 -2.80 4.67
N CYS A 48 21.09 -2.80 4.74
CA CYS A 48 20.23 -1.97 3.88
C CYS A 48 20.33 -0.49 4.24
N HIS A 49 20.56 -0.22 5.52
CA HIS A 49 20.84 1.12 5.98
C HIS A 49 22.17 1.67 5.43
N LEU A 50 23.20 0.81 5.35
CA LEU A 50 24.49 1.17 4.75
C LEU A 50 24.36 1.48 3.25
N ILE A 51 23.55 0.72 2.51
CA ILE A 51 23.23 1.02 1.10
C ILE A 51 22.60 2.42 0.95
N ASP A 52 21.70 2.80 1.85
CA ASP A 52 21.08 4.12 1.79
C ASP A 52 22.08 5.23 2.03
N GLN A 53 23.03 5.03 2.94
CA GLN A 53 24.07 6.01 3.18
C GLN A 53 25.09 6.08 2.04
N GLU A 54 25.50 4.95 1.49
CA GLU A 54 26.65 4.87 0.57
C GLU A 54 26.26 5.01 -0.90
N LEU A 55 25.03 4.60 -1.28
CA LEU A 55 24.57 4.52 -2.67
C LEU A 55 23.34 5.38 -2.96
N LEU A 56 22.32 5.38 -2.10
CA LEU A 56 20.99 5.95 -2.43
C LEU A 56 20.71 7.32 -1.78
N GLY A 57 21.56 7.77 -0.87
CA GLY A 57 21.37 8.98 -0.08
C GLY A 57 21.66 10.28 -0.83
N TYR A 58 21.01 11.36 -0.40
CA TYR A 58 21.06 12.69 -1.04
C TYR A 58 22.48 13.27 -1.19
N ARG A 59 23.43 12.88 -0.33
CA ARG A 59 24.84 13.33 -0.34
C ARG A 59 25.74 12.63 -1.38
N TYR A 60 25.35 11.45 -1.88
CA TYR A 60 26.17 10.61 -2.77
C TYR A 60 25.50 10.39 -4.13
N ARG A 61 24.65 11.35 -4.51
CA ARG A 61 23.76 11.42 -5.67
C ARG A 61 24.44 11.35 -7.05
N THR A 62 25.70 10.94 -7.17
CA THR A 62 26.51 11.15 -8.39
C THR A 62 26.79 9.89 -9.21
N ASP A 63 26.67 8.68 -8.67
CA ASP A 63 27.11 7.47 -9.40
C ASP A 63 25.99 6.50 -9.83
N VAL A 64 24.87 6.43 -9.09
CA VAL A 64 23.76 5.49 -9.39
C VAL A 64 22.37 6.15 -9.47
N SER A 65 22.26 7.44 -9.16
CA SER A 65 21.00 8.20 -9.11
C SER A 65 20.35 8.47 -10.48
N SER A 66 21.13 8.31 -11.56
CA SER A 66 20.67 8.42 -12.94
C SER A 66 19.94 7.15 -13.41
N PHE A 67 20.09 6.03 -12.71
CA PHE A 67 19.43 4.79 -13.06
C PHE A 67 18.01 4.74 -12.48
N PRO A 68 17.02 4.30 -13.28
CA PRO A 68 15.66 4.10 -12.78
C PRO A 68 15.67 2.93 -11.80
N PHE A 69 15.56 3.20 -10.50
CA PHE A 69 15.40 2.15 -9.49
C PHE A 69 14.16 2.39 -8.63
N GLN A 70 13.66 1.34 -8.01
CA GLN A 70 12.62 1.40 -6.98
C GLN A 70 13.10 0.59 -5.78
N ARG A 71 13.07 1.23 -4.61
CA ARG A 71 13.22 0.53 -3.35
C ARG A 71 11.92 -0.23 -3.07
N ILE A 72 12.09 -1.49 -2.71
CA ILE A 72 11.00 -2.37 -2.31
C ILE A 72 11.30 -2.77 -0.88
N ASP A 73 10.48 -2.28 0.06
CA ASP A 73 10.60 -2.66 1.47
C ASP A 73 10.11 -4.10 1.66
N THR A 74 11.05 -5.02 1.87
CA THR A 74 10.74 -6.45 2.00
C THR A 74 9.94 -6.80 3.25
N MET A 75 9.73 -5.84 4.15
CA MET A 75 8.90 -6.01 5.35
C MET A 75 7.45 -5.61 5.14
N GLN A 76 7.10 -5.00 4.00
CA GLN A 76 5.71 -4.73 3.63
C GLN A 76 5.04 -5.99 3.09
N VAL A 77 3.81 -6.26 3.53
CA VAL A 77 3.09 -7.50 3.19
C VAL A 77 2.68 -7.48 1.72
N GLU A 78 2.41 -6.30 1.20
CA GLU A 78 2.00 -5.99 -0.16
C GLU A 78 3.09 -6.36 -1.19
N VAL A 79 4.34 -6.51 -0.72
CA VAL A 79 5.54 -6.83 -1.52
C VAL A 79 5.81 -8.34 -1.62
N CYS A 80 5.12 -9.18 -0.83
CA CYS A 80 5.32 -10.63 -0.85
C CYS A 80 5.20 -11.28 -2.24
N PRO A 81 4.26 -10.88 -3.13
CA PRO A 81 4.20 -11.37 -4.50
C PRO A 81 5.47 -11.08 -5.30
N ASP A 82 6.06 -9.90 -5.14
CA ASP A 82 7.32 -9.54 -5.81
C ASP A 82 8.50 -10.33 -5.25
N ILE A 83 8.59 -10.51 -3.93
CA ILE A 83 9.60 -11.36 -3.29
C ILE A 83 9.56 -12.79 -3.85
N ALA A 84 8.36 -13.34 -4.02
CA ALA A 84 8.17 -14.68 -4.59
C ALA A 84 8.48 -14.73 -6.09
N ARG A 85 7.95 -13.76 -6.86
CA ARG A 85 8.16 -13.63 -8.31
C ARG A 85 9.64 -13.55 -8.66
N TYR A 86 10.41 -12.79 -7.88
CA TYR A 86 11.82 -12.57 -8.11
C TYR A 86 12.74 -13.46 -7.29
N GLN A 87 12.19 -14.43 -6.55
CA GLN A 87 12.94 -15.42 -5.75
C GLN A 87 13.99 -14.76 -4.86
N ILE A 88 13.54 -13.85 -4.00
CA ILE A 88 14.43 -13.09 -3.12
C ILE A 88 14.73 -13.93 -1.88
N HIS A 89 15.97 -14.42 -1.78
CA HIS A 89 16.45 -15.27 -0.68
C HIS A 89 17.45 -14.57 0.25
N VAL A 90 18.06 -13.48 -0.23
CA VAL A 90 19.07 -12.69 0.47
C VAL A 90 18.67 -11.23 0.45
N ILE A 91 18.88 -10.51 1.55
CA ILE A 91 18.63 -9.07 1.64
C ILE A 91 19.96 -8.40 1.96
N PRO A 92 20.37 -7.34 1.23
CA PRO A 92 19.70 -6.73 0.08
C PRO A 92 19.77 -7.62 -1.17
N THR A 93 18.84 -7.45 -2.11
CA THR A 93 18.95 -7.99 -3.48
C THR A 93 18.54 -6.94 -4.50
N PHE A 94 19.34 -6.81 -5.55
CA PHE A 94 19.10 -5.92 -6.69
C PHE A 94 18.67 -6.76 -7.88
N VAL A 95 17.56 -6.39 -8.52
CA VAL A 95 17.02 -7.08 -9.70
C VAL A 95 16.77 -6.08 -10.82
N ALA A 96 17.55 -6.19 -11.89
CA ALA A 96 17.32 -5.45 -13.13
C ALA A 96 16.18 -6.12 -13.89
N VAL A 97 15.13 -5.37 -14.21
CA VAL A 97 13.95 -5.88 -14.91
C VAL A 97 13.70 -5.17 -16.24
N ASN A 98 13.12 -5.89 -17.19
CA ASN A 98 12.58 -5.33 -18.42
C ASN A 98 11.19 -4.70 -18.20
N ALA A 99 10.60 -4.17 -19.28
CA ALA A 99 9.28 -3.52 -19.24
C ALA A 99 8.12 -4.45 -18.82
N ASP A 100 8.27 -5.76 -19.01
CA ASP A 100 7.27 -6.78 -18.62
C ASP A 100 7.48 -7.28 -17.17
N GLY A 101 8.47 -6.69 -16.46
CA GLY A 101 8.85 -7.11 -15.11
C GLY A 101 9.57 -8.47 -15.09
N ILE A 102 10.20 -8.88 -16.18
CA ILE A 102 11.06 -10.07 -16.24
C ILE A 102 12.46 -9.68 -15.74
N ALA A 103 13.01 -10.47 -14.82
CA ALA A 103 14.37 -10.28 -14.34
C ALA A 103 15.40 -10.62 -15.42
N LEU A 104 16.28 -9.67 -15.72
CA LEU A 104 17.36 -9.81 -16.71
C LEU A 104 18.72 -10.00 -16.03
N HIS A 105 18.97 -9.27 -14.94
CA HIS A 105 20.19 -9.38 -14.14
C HIS A 105 19.85 -9.30 -12.66
N ARG A 106 20.69 -9.93 -11.82
CA ARG A 106 20.55 -9.88 -10.37
C ARG A 106 21.88 -9.77 -9.66
N ARG A 107 21.85 -9.16 -8.48
CA ARG A 107 22.94 -9.13 -7.50
C ARG A 107 22.36 -9.37 -6.12
N GLU A 108 22.88 -10.37 -5.43
CA GLU A 108 22.50 -10.70 -4.07
C GLU A 108 23.54 -10.17 -3.08
N GLY A 109 23.08 -9.59 -1.99
CA GLY A 109 23.92 -9.02 -0.95
C GLY A 109 24.56 -7.68 -1.32
N TYR A 110 25.31 -7.15 -0.35
CA TYR A 110 26.06 -5.91 -0.47
C TYR A 110 27.43 -6.10 0.16
N ALA A 111 28.47 -6.20 -0.67
CA ALA A 111 29.85 -6.39 -0.24
C ALA A 111 30.52 -5.06 0.10
N ASN A 112 30.45 -4.11 -0.83
CA ASN A 112 30.90 -2.73 -0.70
C ASN A 112 30.24 -1.85 -1.78
N LYS A 113 30.47 -0.53 -1.65
CA LYS A 113 29.93 0.50 -2.52
C LYS A 113 30.43 0.36 -3.96
N GLU A 114 31.75 0.24 -4.14
CA GLU A 114 32.43 0.25 -5.44
C GLU A 114 31.95 -0.90 -6.33
N ASP A 115 31.93 -2.13 -5.81
CA ASP A 115 31.49 -3.33 -6.54
C ASP A 115 30.01 -3.24 -6.94
N THR A 116 29.21 -2.54 -6.14
CA THR A 116 27.79 -2.36 -6.41
C THR A 116 27.59 -1.30 -7.48
N ILE A 117 28.34 -0.19 -7.44
CA ILE A 117 28.35 0.81 -8.51
C ILE A 117 28.79 0.20 -9.84
N ASP A 118 29.82 -0.62 -9.85
CA ASP A 118 30.30 -1.28 -11.06
C ASP A 118 29.24 -2.24 -11.63
N TRP A 119 28.49 -2.93 -10.77
CA TRP A 119 27.33 -3.69 -11.21
C TRP A 119 26.25 -2.81 -11.83
N PHE A 120 25.88 -1.68 -11.21
CA PHE A 120 24.92 -0.72 -11.79
C PHE A 120 25.39 -0.21 -13.16
N ARG A 121 26.67 0.12 -13.31
CA ARG A 121 27.27 0.59 -14.57
C ARG A 121 27.35 -0.50 -15.64
N SER A 122 27.41 -1.77 -15.25
CA SER A 122 27.36 -2.89 -16.19
C SER A 122 25.97 -3.09 -16.82
N ILE A 123 24.92 -2.52 -16.22
CA ILE A 123 23.55 -2.62 -16.71
C ILE A 123 23.32 -1.56 -17.78
N SER A 124 23.06 -2.00 -19.00
CA SER A 124 22.68 -1.12 -20.09
C SER A 124 21.20 -0.76 -19.97
N PHE A 125 20.94 0.54 -19.81
CA PHE A 125 19.61 1.09 -19.93
C PHE A 125 19.43 1.67 -21.33
N PRO A 126 18.28 1.47 -21.99
CA PRO A 126 17.97 2.27 -23.16
C PRO A 126 18.04 3.74 -22.77
N VAL A 127 18.59 4.58 -23.65
CA VAL A 127 18.43 6.03 -23.55
C VAL A 127 16.95 6.29 -23.32
N LEU A 128 16.61 6.85 -22.17
CA LEU A 128 15.24 7.22 -21.82
C LEU A 128 14.74 8.12 -22.95
N ASN A 129 13.94 7.55 -23.85
CA ASN A 129 13.37 8.33 -24.92
C ASN A 129 12.46 9.35 -24.23
N THR A 130 12.84 10.62 -24.30
CA THR A 130 12.16 11.73 -23.65
C THR A 130 10.89 12.12 -24.38
N SER A 131 10.31 11.22 -25.18
CA SER A 131 9.10 11.48 -25.94
C SER A 131 8.21 10.25 -26.02
N GLY A 132 6.94 10.50 -26.27
CA GLY A 132 5.95 9.46 -26.53
C GLY A 132 5.59 8.66 -25.26
N LYS A 133 5.27 7.37 -25.43
CA LYS A 133 4.89 6.46 -24.33
C LYS A 133 5.98 6.30 -23.26
N ASN A 134 7.25 6.38 -23.63
CA ASN A 134 8.35 6.26 -22.68
C ASN A 134 8.42 7.45 -21.73
N ALA A 135 8.20 8.67 -22.24
CA ALA A 135 8.09 9.86 -21.40
C ALA A 135 6.88 9.78 -20.46
N ALA A 136 5.72 9.30 -20.93
CA ALA A 136 4.55 9.09 -20.08
C ALA A 136 4.86 8.12 -18.92
N ARG A 137 5.50 6.99 -19.22
CA ARG A 137 5.89 5.99 -18.22
C ARG A 137 6.90 6.52 -17.21
N THR A 138 7.92 7.25 -17.67
CA THR A 138 8.91 7.88 -16.78
C THR A 138 8.27 8.94 -15.89
N ALA A 139 7.34 9.74 -16.43
CA ALA A 139 6.59 10.71 -15.65
C ALA A 139 5.79 10.04 -14.53
N ARG A 140 5.06 8.94 -14.83
CA ARG A 140 4.34 8.16 -13.80
C ARG A 140 5.27 7.67 -12.71
N MET A 141 6.38 7.03 -13.07
CA MET A 141 7.35 6.51 -12.10
C MET A 141 7.94 7.59 -11.19
N LEU A 142 8.12 8.80 -11.71
CA LEU A 142 8.65 9.93 -10.94
C LEU A 142 7.61 10.46 -9.94
N VAL A 143 6.33 10.62 -10.33
CA VAL A 143 5.30 11.03 -9.37
C VAL A 143 5.04 9.97 -8.30
N GLU A 144 5.13 8.68 -8.63
CA GLU A 144 5.05 7.60 -7.64
C GLU A 144 6.17 7.65 -6.60
N GLY A 145 7.34 8.13 -7.02
CA GLY A 145 8.49 8.32 -6.15
C GLY A 145 8.55 9.68 -5.45
N GLY A 146 7.49 10.50 -5.48
CA GLY A 146 7.47 11.84 -4.88
C GLY A 146 8.45 12.82 -5.54
N GLN A 147 8.64 12.69 -6.86
CA GLN A 147 9.53 13.53 -7.67
C GLN A 147 8.75 14.29 -8.74
N GLU A 148 7.67 14.94 -8.30
CA GLU A 148 6.75 15.80 -9.06
C GLU A 148 7.48 16.77 -10.01
N GLU A 149 8.40 17.58 -9.48
CA GLU A 149 9.15 18.57 -10.27
C GLU A 149 9.95 17.95 -11.42
N ARG A 150 10.46 16.73 -11.23
CA ARG A 150 11.18 15.99 -12.29
C ARG A 150 10.20 15.40 -13.29
N ALA A 151 9.04 14.92 -12.83
CA ALA A 151 8.00 14.37 -13.69
C ALA A 151 7.48 15.40 -14.70
N ALA A 152 7.35 16.67 -14.27
CA ALA A 152 6.88 17.78 -15.11
C ALA A 152 7.66 17.96 -16.43
N VAL A 153 8.95 17.59 -16.47
CA VAL A 153 9.76 17.63 -17.70
C VAL A 153 9.28 16.60 -18.73
N TYR A 154 8.94 15.40 -18.26
CA TYR A 154 8.52 14.29 -19.10
C TYR A 154 7.04 14.39 -19.51
N ILE A 155 6.20 15.00 -18.67
CA ILE A 155 4.78 15.25 -18.98
C ILE A 155 4.64 16.07 -20.27
N LYS A 156 5.54 17.03 -20.53
CA LYS A 156 5.49 17.92 -21.71
C LYS A 156 5.62 17.20 -23.05
N THR A 157 6.27 16.05 -23.05
CA THR A 157 6.61 15.28 -24.26
C THR A 157 6.02 13.88 -24.25
N ALA A 158 5.24 13.56 -23.22
CA ALA A 158 4.52 12.32 -23.06
C ALA A 158 3.37 12.20 -24.08
N GLU A 159 3.21 11.00 -24.61
CA GLU A 159 2.01 10.64 -25.37
C GLU A 159 0.83 10.46 -24.42
N ASP A 160 -0.36 10.87 -24.87
CA ASP A 160 -1.59 10.69 -24.11
C ASP A 160 -1.91 9.20 -23.90
N GLY A 161 -2.37 8.86 -22.70
CA GLY A 161 -2.62 7.48 -22.28
C GLY A 161 -2.61 7.37 -20.76
N GLU A 162 -2.90 6.19 -20.22
CA GLU A 162 -3.07 5.98 -18.77
C GLU A 162 -1.87 6.47 -17.94
N ASP A 163 -0.64 6.10 -18.31
CA ASP A 163 0.58 6.54 -17.61
C ASP A 163 0.69 8.08 -17.56
N PHE A 164 0.37 8.76 -18.67
CA PHE A 164 0.38 10.22 -18.74
C PHE A 164 -0.71 10.84 -17.86
N ARG A 165 -1.93 10.27 -17.90
CA ARG A 165 -3.08 10.74 -17.11
C ARG A 165 -2.83 10.60 -15.62
N ILE A 166 -2.22 9.50 -15.18
CA ILE A 166 -1.79 9.30 -13.79
C ILE A 166 -0.74 10.34 -13.41
N ALA A 167 0.32 10.50 -14.22
CA ALA A 167 1.37 11.48 -13.93
C ALA A 167 0.82 12.90 -13.77
N ARG A 168 -0.08 13.30 -14.69
CA ARG A 168 -0.69 14.62 -14.67
C ARG A 168 -1.73 14.81 -13.56
N LEU A 169 -2.46 13.76 -13.18
CA LEU A 169 -3.35 13.79 -12.02
C LEU A 169 -2.59 14.16 -10.74
N PHE A 170 -1.39 13.61 -10.54
CA PHE A 170 -0.59 13.90 -9.35
C PHE A 170 0.09 15.27 -9.40
N GLU A 171 0.73 15.57 -10.52
CA GLU A 171 1.47 16.81 -10.70
C GLU A 171 0.54 18.03 -10.73
N GLU A 172 -0.53 17.94 -11.52
CA GLU A 172 -1.36 19.08 -11.88
C GLU A 172 -2.75 19.04 -11.24
N LYS A 173 -3.15 17.90 -10.62
CA LYS A 173 -4.44 17.73 -9.94
C LYS A 173 -5.62 18.14 -10.82
N ARG A 174 -5.62 17.65 -12.07
CA ARG A 174 -6.68 17.98 -13.03
C ARG A 174 -7.85 17.03 -12.94
N ARG A 175 -9.05 17.62 -12.84
CA ARG A 175 -10.32 16.87 -12.83
C ARG A 175 -10.53 16.01 -14.07
N GLU A 176 -10.16 16.52 -15.24
CA GLU A 176 -10.28 15.79 -16.51
C GLU A 176 -9.53 14.45 -16.51
N ASP A 177 -8.40 14.36 -15.80
CA ASP A 177 -7.63 13.11 -15.69
C ASP A 177 -8.28 12.14 -14.73
N ALA A 178 -8.85 12.64 -13.63
CA ALA A 178 -9.62 11.83 -12.70
C ALA A 178 -10.87 11.23 -13.37
N GLU A 179 -11.60 12.02 -14.15
CA GLU A 179 -12.76 11.57 -14.92
C GLU A 179 -12.36 10.56 -16.00
N TRP A 180 -11.25 10.80 -16.71
CA TRP A 180 -10.73 9.85 -17.69
C TRP A 180 -10.36 8.52 -17.05
N LEU A 181 -9.64 8.53 -15.92
CA LEU A 181 -9.28 7.32 -15.19
C LEU A 181 -10.53 6.57 -14.75
N PHE A 182 -11.49 7.29 -14.14
CA PHE A 182 -12.78 6.71 -13.75
C PHE A 182 -13.51 6.04 -14.93
N GLU A 183 -13.43 6.59 -16.14
CA GLU A 183 -14.17 6.06 -17.29
C GLU A 183 -13.43 4.98 -18.08
N LYS A 184 -12.10 5.00 -18.09
CA LYS A 184 -11.28 4.24 -19.06
C LYS A 184 -10.42 3.16 -18.44
N THR A 185 -10.15 3.19 -17.13
CA THR A 185 -9.29 2.20 -16.48
C THR A 185 -10.08 1.21 -15.63
N LEU A 186 -9.38 0.15 -15.23
CA LEU A 186 -9.89 -0.81 -14.27
C LEU A 186 -9.90 -0.17 -12.86
N PRO A 187 -10.93 -0.44 -12.05
CA PRO A 187 -10.93 -0.04 -10.65
C PRO A 187 -9.69 -0.59 -9.92
N GLY A 188 -8.97 0.27 -9.23
CA GLY A 188 -7.78 -0.03 -8.45
C GLY A 188 -7.19 1.23 -7.80
N LEU A 189 -5.92 1.16 -7.42
CA LEU A 189 -5.22 2.22 -6.68
C LEU A 189 -5.37 3.61 -7.32
N TRP A 190 -5.14 3.72 -8.63
CA TRP A 190 -5.13 5.01 -9.33
C TRP A 190 -6.52 5.63 -9.45
N THR A 191 -7.54 4.80 -9.67
CA THR A 191 -8.94 5.28 -9.65
C THR A 191 -9.35 5.68 -8.24
N GLU A 192 -8.96 4.93 -7.20
CA GLU A 192 -9.26 5.30 -5.81
C GLU A 192 -8.61 6.63 -5.41
N GLN A 193 -7.38 6.88 -5.85
CA GLN A 193 -6.70 8.16 -5.63
C GLN A 193 -7.34 9.31 -6.41
N ALA A 194 -7.75 9.07 -7.67
CA ALA A 194 -8.52 10.04 -8.44
C ALA A 194 -9.82 10.43 -7.73
N LEU A 195 -10.57 9.44 -7.23
CA LEU A 195 -11.79 9.65 -6.47
C LEU A 195 -11.53 10.32 -5.11
N THR A 196 -10.37 10.09 -4.50
CA THR A 196 -9.97 10.77 -3.26
C THR A 196 -9.66 12.25 -3.49
N LEU A 197 -9.03 12.59 -4.61
CA LEU A 197 -8.76 13.98 -5.00
C LEU A 197 -10.04 14.72 -5.42
N PHE A 198 -11.01 14.01 -5.98
CA PHE A 198 -12.30 14.55 -6.42
C PHE A 198 -13.47 13.75 -5.82
N PRO A 199 -13.80 13.98 -4.53
CA PRO A 199 -14.73 13.14 -3.78
C PRO A 199 -16.16 13.08 -4.35
N ASP A 200 -16.59 14.10 -5.11
CA ASP A 200 -17.91 14.11 -5.75
C ASP A 200 -18.07 12.98 -6.77
N LEU A 201 -16.97 12.46 -7.32
CA LEU A 201 -16.98 11.32 -8.25
C LEU A 201 -17.38 10.00 -7.58
N TRP A 202 -17.28 9.85 -6.25
CA TRP A 202 -17.73 8.64 -5.55
C TRP A 202 -19.21 8.33 -5.79
N SER A 203 -20.03 9.37 -5.97
CA SER A 203 -21.45 9.24 -6.29
C SER A 203 -21.73 8.53 -7.63
N ARG A 204 -20.73 8.42 -8.51
CA ARG A 204 -20.82 7.75 -9.81
C ARG A 204 -20.48 6.25 -9.75
N VAL A 205 -19.95 5.76 -8.62
CA VAL A 205 -19.57 4.35 -8.46
C VAL A 205 -20.83 3.49 -8.40
N ASP A 206 -21.05 2.70 -9.46
CA ASP A 206 -22.20 1.80 -9.61
C ASP A 206 -21.76 0.36 -9.89
N ALA A 207 -22.74 -0.54 -10.06
CA ALA A 207 -22.47 -1.94 -10.36
C ALA A 207 -21.68 -2.13 -11.66
N ALA A 208 -21.89 -1.27 -12.67
CA ALA A 208 -21.16 -1.35 -13.93
C ALA A 208 -19.68 -1.00 -13.75
N PHE A 209 -19.38 0.04 -12.97
CA PHE A 209 -18.01 0.40 -12.60
C PHE A 209 -17.32 -0.74 -11.83
N ILE A 210 -17.97 -1.25 -10.78
CA ILE A 210 -17.43 -2.34 -9.94
C ILE A 210 -17.16 -3.61 -10.76
N SER A 211 -18.05 -3.94 -11.71
CA SER A 211 -17.91 -5.14 -12.55
C SER A 211 -16.74 -5.11 -13.55
N ARG A 212 -16.07 -3.95 -13.72
CA ARG A 212 -14.91 -3.85 -14.62
C ARG A 212 -13.70 -4.63 -14.11
N THR A 213 -13.55 -4.74 -12.79
CA THR A 213 -12.52 -5.60 -12.19
C THR A 213 -13.12 -6.93 -11.78
N SER A 214 -12.37 -8.03 -11.95
CA SER A 214 -12.73 -9.35 -11.45
C SER A 214 -12.11 -9.67 -10.09
N ASP A 215 -11.29 -8.76 -9.54
CA ASP A 215 -10.65 -8.94 -8.24
C ASP A 215 -11.61 -8.59 -7.09
N PRO A 216 -12.05 -9.56 -6.27
CA PRO A 216 -13.06 -9.30 -5.25
C PRO A 216 -12.62 -8.34 -4.15
N PHE A 217 -11.31 -8.29 -3.86
CA PHE A 217 -10.78 -7.36 -2.87
C PHE A 217 -10.94 -5.92 -3.35
N SER A 218 -10.53 -5.62 -4.59
CA SER A 218 -10.68 -4.30 -5.22
C SER A 218 -12.15 -3.89 -5.33
N GLN A 219 -13.05 -4.83 -5.62
CA GLN A 219 -14.49 -4.55 -5.61
C GLN A 219 -14.98 -4.14 -4.22
N ALA A 220 -14.61 -4.90 -3.19
CA ALA A 220 -15.04 -4.65 -1.82
C ALA A 220 -14.40 -3.39 -1.21
N SER A 221 -13.13 -3.10 -1.49
CA SER A 221 -12.44 -1.88 -1.04
C SER A 221 -13.07 -0.63 -1.66
N THR A 222 -13.33 -0.67 -2.96
CA THR A 222 -13.98 0.44 -3.68
C THR A 222 -15.38 0.71 -3.10
N LEU A 223 -16.16 -0.34 -2.82
CA LEU A 223 -17.49 -0.22 -2.21
C LEU A 223 -17.43 0.28 -0.76
N LEU A 224 -16.42 -0.10 0.02
CA LEU A 224 -16.19 0.47 1.36
C LEU A 224 -16.02 2.00 1.27
N LEU A 225 -15.11 2.45 0.39
CA LEU A 225 -14.78 3.86 0.23
C LEU A 225 -15.96 4.67 -0.34
N SER A 226 -16.64 4.11 -1.33
CA SER A 226 -17.87 4.70 -1.86
C SER A 226 -18.92 4.88 -0.75
N GLY A 227 -19.07 3.88 0.13
CA GLY A 227 -20.05 3.95 1.20
C GLY A 227 -19.67 4.97 2.27
N MET A 228 -18.37 5.15 2.50
CA MET A 228 -17.86 6.23 3.35
C MET A 228 -18.19 7.61 2.78
N ALA A 229 -18.02 7.80 1.47
CA ALA A 229 -18.36 9.05 0.80
C ALA A 229 -19.88 9.32 0.87
N ALA A 230 -20.71 8.30 0.58
CA ALA A 230 -22.16 8.39 0.71
C ALA A 230 -22.60 8.76 2.15
N ALA A 231 -21.99 8.14 3.17
CA ALA A 231 -22.27 8.44 4.56
C ALA A 231 -21.90 9.88 4.94
N GLN A 232 -20.78 10.41 4.41
CA GLN A 232 -20.38 11.80 4.61
C GLN A 232 -21.38 12.79 3.99
N GLU A 233 -21.99 12.42 2.86
CA GLU A 233 -23.10 13.15 2.23
C GLU A 233 -24.47 12.90 2.90
N GLN A 234 -24.50 12.21 4.04
CA GLN A 234 -25.71 11.85 4.78
C GLN A 234 -26.66 10.90 4.01
N LYS A 235 -26.17 10.22 2.97
CA LYS A 235 -26.89 9.19 2.20
C LYS A 235 -26.73 7.83 2.88
N LYS A 236 -27.38 7.66 4.03
CA LYS A 236 -27.22 6.47 4.89
C LYS A 236 -27.65 5.17 4.20
N GLU A 237 -28.70 5.20 3.38
CA GLU A 237 -29.21 4.03 2.67
C GLU A 237 -28.20 3.55 1.61
N ASP A 238 -27.67 4.47 0.80
CA ASP A 238 -26.64 4.17 -0.20
C ASP A 238 -25.38 3.60 0.45
N ALA A 239 -24.91 4.22 1.54
CA ALA A 239 -23.76 3.73 2.30
C ALA A 239 -23.98 2.30 2.81
N THR A 240 -25.14 2.04 3.40
CA THR A 240 -25.52 0.71 3.90
C THR A 240 -25.57 -0.32 2.79
N HIS A 241 -26.18 0.03 1.64
CA HIS A 241 -26.27 -0.84 0.49
C HIS A 241 -24.89 -1.22 -0.06
N GLN A 242 -23.99 -0.25 -0.18
CA GLN A 242 -22.63 -0.49 -0.67
C GLN A 242 -21.82 -1.37 0.30
N TRP A 243 -21.91 -1.12 1.61
CA TRP A 243 -21.22 -1.95 2.60
C TRP A 243 -21.77 -3.38 2.65
N GLN A 244 -23.08 -3.57 2.56
CA GLN A 244 -23.68 -4.91 2.46
C GLN A 244 -23.23 -5.65 1.20
N THR A 245 -23.13 -4.94 0.08
CA THR A 245 -22.64 -5.52 -1.18
C THR A 245 -21.17 -5.93 -1.05
N ALA A 246 -20.33 -5.11 -0.43
CA ALA A 246 -18.93 -5.44 -0.16
C ALA A 246 -18.79 -6.68 0.74
N VAL A 247 -19.58 -6.77 1.82
CA VAL A 247 -19.62 -7.96 2.70
C VAL A 247 -19.98 -9.20 1.89
N LYS A 248 -21.01 -9.13 1.05
CA LYS A 248 -21.43 -10.26 0.21
C LYS A 248 -20.29 -10.73 -0.71
N ILE A 249 -19.63 -9.81 -1.41
CA ILE A 249 -18.49 -10.14 -2.30
C ILE A 249 -17.39 -10.87 -1.53
N ILE A 250 -17.04 -10.39 -0.33
CA ILE A 250 -16.03 -11.03 0.51
C ILE A 250 -16.47 -12.43 0.93
N LEU A 251 -17.71 -12.61 1.39
CA LEU A 251 -18.21 -13.91 1.85
C LEU A 251 -18.37 -14.92 0.71
N ASP A 252 -18.73 -14.47 -0.49
CA ASP A 252 -18.82 -15.31 -1.68
C ASP A 252 -17.43 -15.76 -2.17
N THR A 253 -16.38 -14.97 -1.87
CA THR A 253 -14.98 -15.24 -2.25
C THR A 253 -14.23 -16.08 -1.20
N CYS A 254 -14.38 -15.74 0.07
CA CYS A 254 -13.70 -16.40 1.18
C CYS A 254 -14.65 -17.44 1.81
N TRP A 255 -14.52 -18.70 1.40
CA TRP A 255 -15.30 -19.83 1.93
C TRP A 255 -15.11 -19.98 3.47
N LEU A 256 -16.05 -19.43 4.26
CA LEU A 256 -16.42 -19.67 5.67
C LEU A 256 -15.37 -19.79 6.78
N GLU A 257 -14.09 -19.87 6.47
CA GLU A 257 -12.98 -19.71 7.39
C GLU A 257 -12.12 -18.63 6.75
N ILE A 258 -12.12 -17.41 7.29
CA ILE A 258 -11.12 -16.40 6.93
C ILE A 258 -9.79 -17.16 6.97
N PRO A 259 -9.13 -17.40 5.82
CA PRO A 259 -7.94 -18.22 5.82
C PRO A 259 -7.02 -17.57 6.83
N LYS A 260 -6.41 -18.36 7.72
CA LYS A 260 -5.46 -17.85 8.72
C LYS A 260 -4.33 -17.01 8.12
N ASN A 261 -4.25 -16.84 6.80
CA ASN A 261 -3.27 -16.05 6.07
C ASN A 261 -3.84 -14.80 5.39
N ASP A 262 -5.16 -14.57 5.36
CA ASP A 262 -5.74 -13.43 4.64
C ASP A 262 -6.14 -12.25 5.53
N ARG A 263 -5.10 -11.54 5.98
CA ARG A 263 -5.20 -10.40 6.91
C ARG A 263 -5.98 -9.22 6.34
N ALA A 264 -5.88 -8.99 5.04
CA ALA A 264 -6.50 -7.85 4.38
C ALA A 264 -8.01 -8.00 4.31
N TYR A 265 -8.51 -9.17 3.87
CA TYR A 265 -9.94 -9.44 3.85
C TYR A 265 -10.56 -9.44 5.26
N ALA A 266 -9.84 -9.97 6.26
CA ALA A 266 -10.31 -9.92 7.65
C ALA A 266 -10.46 -8.49 8.16
N TRP A 267 -9.48 -7.63 7.89
CA TRP A 267 -9.52 -6.23 8.30
C TRP A 267 -10.67 -5.50 7.61
N LEU A 268 -10.83 -5.68 6.30
CA LEU A 268 -11.88 -5.07 5.51
C LEU A 268 -13.27 -5.51 6.01
N LEU A 269 -13.46 -6.81 6.22
CA LEU A 269 -14.74 -7.37 6.67
C LEU A 269 -15.14 -6.89 8.06
N ALA A 270 -14.20 -6.81 9.01
CA ALA A 270 -14.49 -6.28 10.34
C ALA A 270 -14.87 -4.79 10.31
N ASN A 271 -14.17 -3.98 9.50
CA ASN A 271 -14.53 -2.57 9.29
C ASN A 271 -15.93 -2.41 8.66
N LEU A 272 -16.29 -3.27 7.71
CA LEU A 272 -17.63 -3.26 7.11
C LEU A 272 -18.70 -3.61 8.15
N TYR A 273 -18.47 -4.63 8.97
CA TYR A 273 -19.38 -5.00 10.05
C TYR A 273 -19.56 -3.89 11.09
N GLU A 274 -18.48 -3.22 11.50
CA GLU A 274 -18.55 -2.05 12.37
C GLU A 274 -19.47 -0.96 11.80
N ARG A 275 -19.31 -0.65 10.51
CA ARG A 275 -20.11 0.39 9.83
C ARG A 275 -21.58 0.01 9.67
N LEU A 276 -21.86 -1.30 9.56
CA LEU A 276 -23.20 -1.85 9.54
C LEU A 276 -23.82 -1.98 10.94
N GLY A 277 -23.06 -1.69 12.01
CA GLY A 277 -23.48 -1.90 13.39
C GLY A 277 -23.56 -3.37 13.79
N GLN A 278 -22.92 -4.27 13.02
CA GLN A 278 -22.82 -5.71 13.26
C GLN A 278 -21.63 -5.98 14.18
N TRP A 279 -21.78 -5.50 15.42
CA TRP A 279 -20.73 -5.41 16.42
C TRP A 279 -20.17 -6.77 16.85
N ASP A 280 -21.02 -7.79 16.96
CA ASP A 280 -20.64 -9.13 17.37
C ASP A 280 -19.81 -9.83 16.28
N GLU A 281 -20.18 -9.65 15.01
CA GLU A 281 -19.45 -10.16 13.87
C GLU A 281 -18.07 -9.51 13.75
N ALA A 282 -17.98 -8.19 13.94
CA ALA A 282 -16.70 -7.48 13.98
C ALA A 282 -15.79 -7.96 15.12
N GLU A 283 -16.32 -8.09 16.36
CA GLU A 283 -15.57 -8.60 17.52
C GLU A 283 -15.05 -10.02 17.25
N ARG A 284 -15.90 -10.89 16.67
CA ARG A 284 -15.50 -12.27 16.34
C ARG A 284 -14.32 -12.29 15.37
N ILE A 285 -14.31 -11.43 14.36
CA ILE A 285 -13.17 -11.32 13.43
C ILE A 285 -11.93 -10.82 14.16
N TRP A 286 -12.02 -9.68 14.86
CA TRP A 286 -10.86 -9.12 15.56
C TRP A 286 -10.28 -10.09 16.58
N GLN A 287 -11.11 -10.75 17.37
CA GLN A 287 -10.66 -11.75 18.33
C GLN A 287 -9.99 -12.95 17.64
N THR A 288 -10.53 -13.41 16.52
CA THR A 288 -9.93 -14.51 15.73
C THR A 288 -8.56 -14.11 15.20
N MET A 289 -8.44 -12.91 14.64
CA MET A 289 -7.20 -12.41 14.05
C MET A 289 -6.14 -12.07 15.12
N THR A 290 -6.51 -11.48 16.26
CA THR A 290 -5.57 -11.27 17.38
C THR A 290 -5.02 -12.59 17.91
N ARG A 291 -5.83 -13.66 17.98
CA ARG A 291 -5.35 -14.99 18.40
C ARG A 291 -4.44 -15.65 17.35
N ALA A 292 -4.78 -15.52 16.07
CA ALA A 292 -3.98 -16.08 14.98
C ALA A 292 -2.66 -15.32 14.78
N PHE A 293 -2.68 -13.99 15.00
CA PHE A 293 -1.56 -13.08 14.78
C PHE A 293 -1.30 -12.22 16.02
N PRO A 294 -0.86 -12.81 17.15
CA PRO A 294 -0.64 -12.07 18.39
C PRO A 294 0.46 -11.00 18.30
N ASN A 295 1.27 -11.05 17.24
CA ASN A 295 2.32 -10.07 16.98
C ASN A 295 1.89 -8.92 16.07
N ASP A 296 0.75 -9.04 15.39
CA ASP A 296 0.20 -8.00 14.53
C ASP A 296 -0.69 -7.08 15.37
N ILE A 297 -0.16 -5.90 15.67
CA ILE A 297 -0.80 -4.95 16.58
C ILE A 297 -2.08 -4.35 15.99
N MET A 298 -2.29 -4.43 14.66
CA MET A 298 -3.44 -3.81 14.02
C MET A 298 -4.75 -4.45 14.41
N PHE A 299 -4.78 -5.78 14.60
CA PHE A 299 -5.99 -6.47 15.06
C PHE A 299 -6.34 -6.11 16.51
N SER A 300 -5.34 -5.99 17.37
CA SER A 300 -5.54 -5.53 18.75
C SER A 300 -6.03 -4.08 18.80
N ILE A 301 -5.48 -3.19 17.97
CA ILE A 301 -5.94 -1.79 17.86
C ILE A 301 -7.37 -1.72 17.32
N GLY A 302 -7.71 -2.50 16.29
CA GLY A 302 -9.07 -2.60 15.76
C GLY A 302 -10.07 -3.02 16.84
N ARG A 303 -9.71 -4.06 17.61
CA ARG A 303 -10.52 -4.53 18.74
C ARG A 303 -10.71 -3.48 19.85
N ILE A 304 -9.65 -2.75 20.23
CA ILE A 304 -9.74 -1.66 21.21
C ILE A 304 -10.72 -0.58 20.72
N ARG A 305 -10.62 -0.18 19.45
CA ARG A 305 -11.51 0.83 18.86
C ARG A 305 -12.96 0.36 18.82
N LEU A 306 -13.19 -0.90 18.48
CA LEU A 306 -14.51 -1.51 18.53
C LEU A 306 -15.12 -1.43 19.95
N MET A 307 -14.36 -1.80 20.97
CA MET A 307 -14.79 -1.73 22.37
C MET A 307 -15.17 -0.30 22.81
N LEU A 308 -14.36 0.68 22.39
CA LEU A 308 -14.65 2.09 22.66
C LEU A 308 -15.91 2.58 21.92
N ALA A 309 -16.11 2.14 20.68
CA ALA A 309 -17.26 2.54 19.87
C ALA A 309 -18.59 1.94 20.38
N GLN A 310 -18.57 0.73 20.95
CA GLN A 310 -19.77 0.09 21.52
C GLN A 310 -20.27 0.79 22.79
N GLY A 311 -19.39 1.48 23.52
CA GLY A 311 -19.69 2.02 24.85
C GLY A 311 -19.78 0.92 25.91
N GLY A 312 -19.49 1.27 27.17
CA GLY A 312 -19.61 0.34 28.30
C GLY A 312 -18.53 -0.74 28.42
N ARG A 313 -17.59 -0.82 27.46
CA ARG A 313 -16.43 -1.74 27.47
C ARG A 313 -15.08 -1.02 27.61
N GLY A 314 -15.12 0.20 28.15
CA GLY A 314 -13.97 1.06 28.34
C GLY A 314 -12.84 0.44 29.15
N THR A 315 -13.18 -0.22 30.26
CA THR A 315 -12.20 -0.93 31.10
C THR A 315 -11.48 -2.05 30.35
N GLU A 316 -12.20 -2.87 29.59
CA GLU A 316 -11.59 -3.92 28.76
C GLU A 316 -10.67 -3.33 27.68
N ALA A 317 -11.09 -2.21 27.07
CA ALA A 317 -10.31 -1.49 26.08
C ALA A 317 -8.99 -0.97 26.69
N MET A 318 -9.05 -0.38 27.90
CA MET A 318 -7.86 0.08 28.62
C MET A 318 -6.91 -1.05 28.96
N GLU A 319 -7.41 -2.17 29.52
CA GLU A 319 -6.57 -3.32 29.86
C GLU A 319 -5.83 -3.86 28.63
N LEU A 320 -6.54 -3.99 27.50
CA LEU A 320 -5.95 -4.43 26.25
C LEU A 320 -4.95 -3.41 25.70
N ALA A 321 -5.25 -2.11 25.74
CA ALA A 321 -4.36 -1.05 25.29
C ALA A 321 -3.07 -0.97 26.11
N HIS A 322 -3.17 -1.13 27.44
CA HIS A 322 -2.02 -1.21 28.34
C HIS A 322 -1.15 -2.41 28.02
N SER A 323 -1.75 -3.60 27.96
CA SER A 323 -1.04 -4.83 27.64
C SER A 323 -0.32 -4.74 26.28
N LEU A 324 -1.01 -4.19 25.27
CA LEU A 324 -0.44 -3.94 23.95
C LEU A 324 0.73 -2.95 24.00
N HIS A 325 0.60 -1.86 24.74
CA HIS A 325 1.68 -0.88 24.89
C HIS A 325 2.91 -1.48 25.59
N GLU A 326 2.72 -2.16 26.72
CA GLU A 326 3.83 -2.76 27.48
C GLU A 326 4.57 -3.84 26.68
N THR A 327 3.84 -4.73 26.02
CA THR A 327 4.44 -5.82 25.23
C THR A 327 5.19 -5.31 23.98
N THR A 328 4.83 -4.12 23.48
CA THR A 328 5.48 -3.50 22.32
C THR A 328 6.63 -2.56 22.65
N LYS A 329 6.83 -2.15 23.91
CA LYS A 329 7.98 -1.31 24.32
C LYS A 329 9.33 -1.88 23.87
N LYS A 330 9.46 -3.21 23.84
CA LYS A 330 10.68 -3.93 23.44
C LYS A 330 10.85 -4.08 21.92
N ARG A 331 9.82 -3.76 21.12
CA ARG A 331 9.78 -3.99 19.65
C ARG A 331 10.25 -2.80 18.82
N GLY A 332 10.75 -1.74 19.46
CA GLY A 332 11.24 -0.54 18.80
C GLY A 332 10.30 0.66 18.89
N ILE A 333 10.82 1.85 18.60
CA ILE A 333 10.12 3.11 18.88
C ILE A 333 8.86 3.32 18.02
N LEU A 334 8.82 2.78 16.79
CA LEU A 334 7.68 2.92 15.89
C LEU A 334 6.43 2.23 16.45
N TYR A 335 6.57 0.97 16.89
CA TYR A 335 5.50 0.24 17.57
C TYR A 335 5.07 0.96 18.84
N ARG A 336 6.05 1.45 19.62
CA ARG A 336 5.77 2.20 20.85
C ARG A 336 4.97 3.47 20.59
N LEU A 337 5.27 4.24 19.53
CA LEU A 337 4.51 5.44 19.17
C LEU A 337 3.06 5.12 18.80
N TRP A 338 2.82 4.03 18.06
CA TRP A 338 1.46 3.60 17.72
C TRP A 338 0.64 3.15 18.92
N THR A 339 1.23 2.28 19.75
CA THR A 339 0.52 1.73 20.91
C THR A 339 0.37 2.77 22.02
N ALA A 340 1.32 3.70 22.17
CA ALA A 340 1.19 4.86 23.06
C ALA A 340 0.03 5.76 22.65
N ARG A 341 -0.12 6.03 21.36
CA ARG A 341 -1.25 6.81 20.84
C ARG A 341 -2.58 6.10 21.10
N THR A 342 -2.65 4.80 20.82
CA THR A 342 -3.86 4.00 21.06
C THR A 342 -4.21 4.01 22.55
N LEU A 343 -3.23 3.79 23.42
CA LEU A 343 -3.41 3.85 24.87
C LEU A 343 -3.86 5.24 25.31
N ALA A 344 -3.24 6.31 24.83
CA ALA A 344 -3.64 7.68 25.18
C ALA A 344 -5.05 8.05 24.71
N GLU A 345 -5.45 7.64 23.50
CA GLU A 345 -6.82 7.80 23.00
C GLU A 345 -7.81 7.04 23.90
N THR A 346 -7.44 5.84 24.35
CA THR A 346 -8.26 5.00 25.24
C THR A 346 -8.38 5.60 26.65
N CYS A 347 -7.25 5.98 27.27
CA CYS A 347 -7.24 6.67 28.57
C CYS A 347 -8.06 7.96 28.52
N PHE A 348 -7.97 8.72 27.43
CA PHE A 348 -8.75 9.94 27.28
C PHE A 348 -10.26 9.67 27.17
N ALA A 349 -10.67 8.65 26.41
CA ALA A 349 -12.08 8.24 26.32
C ALA A 349 -12.66 7.86 27.70
N GLU A 350 -11.84 7.24 28.55
CA GLU A 350 -12.21 6.86 29.92
C GLU A 350 -11.99 7.97 30.97
N GLY A 351 -11.68 9.20 30.55
CA GLY A 351 -11.49 10.34 31.44
C GLY A 351 -10.14 10.38 32.18
N GLN A 352 -9.23 9.45 31.91
CA GLN A 352 -7.87 9.38 32.46
C GLN A 352 -6.89 10.27 31.68
N LYS A 353 -7.19 11.57 31.63
CA LYS A 353 -6.43 12.54 30.84
C LYS A 353 -4.95 12.62 31.24
N ASP A 354 -4.64 12.57 32.53
CA ASP A 354 -3.27 12.70 33.02
C ASP A 354 -2.39 11.54 32.56
N GLU A 355 -2.95 10.33 32.54
CA GLU A 355 -2.27 9.14 32.03
C GLU A 355 -2.05 9.21 30.52
N ALA A 356 -3.07 9.65 29.76
CA ALA A 356 -2.94 9.89 28.33
C ALA A 356 -1.78 10.86 28.01
N LEU A 357 -1.67 11.95 28.77
CA LEU A 357 -0.58 12.92 28.62
C LEU A 357 0.78 12.33 29.00
N LEU A 358 0.85 11.55 30.09
CA LEU A 358 2.07 10.92 30.56
C LEU A 358 2.63 9.95 29.52
N VAL A 359 1.82 9.03 29.02
CA VAL A 359 2.21 8.01 28.03
C VAL A 359 2.77 8.65 26.75
N LEU A 360 2.11 9.71 26.26
CA LEU A 360 2.57 10.44 25.06
C LEU A 360 3.89 11.15 25.30
N ARG A 361 4.05 11.85 26.44
CA ARG A 361 5.29 12.56 26.78
C ARG A 361 6.47 11.60 26.92
N GLU A 362 6.31 10.53 27.69
CA GLU A 362 7.37 9.53 27.89
C GLU A 362 7.79 8.90 26.57
N THR A 363 6.83 8.57 25.71
CA THR A 363 7.11 7.95 24.42
C THR A 363 7.80 8.91 23.45
N LEU A 364 7.37 10.19 23.40
CA LEU A 364 8.01 11.21 22.58
C LEU A 364 9.44 11.53 23.07
N ASN A 365 9.65 11.61 24.38
CA ASN A 365 10.98 11.81 24.97
C ASN A 365 11.92 10.65 24.65
N ALA A 366 11.44 9.41 24.75
CA ALA A 366 12.21 8.23 24.33
C ALA A 366 12.52 8.27 22.83
N ALA A 367 11.60 8.80 22.01
CA ALA A 367 11.79 8.89 20.57
C ALA A 367 12.78 10.00 20.16
N SER A 368 12.87 11.11 20.90
CA SER A 368 13.81 12.21 20.61
C SER A 368 15.28 11.86 20.86
N VAL A 369 15.55 10.80 21.65
CA VAL A 369 16.92 10.34 21.95
C VAL A 369 17.48 9.46 20.83
N VAL A 370 16.62 8.91 19.97
CA VAL A 370 17.06 8.02 18.90
C VAL A 370 17.40 8.86 17.66
N SER A 371 18.70 8.92 17.33
CA SER A 371 19.19 9.54 16.10
C SER A 371 18.92 8.60 14.93
N PHE A 372 18.02 9.00 14.04
CA PHE A 372 17.74 8.23 12.83
C PHE A 372 18.50 8.81 11.64
N PRO A 373 19.15 7.97 10.85
CA PRO A 373 19.73 8.37 9.58
C PRO A 373 18.63 8.68 8.56
N HIS A 374 18.91 9.58 7.61
CA HIS A 374 17.93 10.12 6.65
C HIS A 374 17.53 9.07 5.58
N THR A 375 16.53 8.25 5.88
CA THR A 375 15.88 7.25 5.00
C THR A 375 14.40 7.55 4.82
N ASP A 376 13.69 6.91 3.88
CA ASP A 376 12.22 7.08 3.71
C ASP A 376 11.42 6.68 4.96
N THR A 377 11.97 5.79 5.80
CA THR A 377 11.47 5.51 7.16
C THR A 377 11.53 6.72 8.09
N ILE A 378 12.42 7.70 7.87
CA ILE A 378 12.43 8.95 8.63
C ILE A 378 11.17 9.77 8.35
N GLN A 379 10.60 9.71 7.15
CA GLN A 379 9.37 10.42 6.83
C GLN A 379 8.20 9.79 7.56
N ILE A 380 8.03 8.47 7.47
CA ILE A 380 7.01 7.75 8.23
C ILE A 380 7.18 7.99 9.73
N TRP A 381 8.41 7.93 10.25
CA TRP A 381 8.69 8.20 11.67
C TRP A 381 8.37 9.66 12.04
N SER A 382 8.80 10.62 11.24
CA SER A 382 8.55 12.05 11.48
C SER A 382 7.06 12.35 11.45
N GLU A 383 6.33 11.78 10.49
CA GLU A 383 4.87 11.86 10.44
C GLU A 383 4.22 11.24 11.66
N ARG A 384 4.71 10.09 12.15
CA ARG A 384 4.14 9.45 13.34
C ARG A 384 4.45 10.24 14.60
N GLN A 385 5.67 10.71 14.77
CA GLN A 385 6.01 11.62 15.84
C GLN A 385 5.15 12.88 15.79
N GLU A 386 4.97 13.46 14.60
CA GLU A 386 4.19 14.67 14.43
C GLU A 386 2.72 14.44 14.75
N LYS A 387 2.14 13.32 14.29
CA LYS A 387 0.78 12.91 14.69
C LYS A 387 0.66 12.71 16.21
N THR A 388 1.68 12.16 16.87
CA THR A 388 1.71 11.99 18.33
C THR A 388 1.88 13.33 19.07
N ARG A 389 2.74 14.24 18.57
CA ARG A 389 2.88 15.61 19.11
C ARG A 389 1.59 16.41 18.95
N HIS A 390 0.95 16.30 17.78
CA HIS A 390 -0.30 16.95 17.51
C HIS A 390 -1.41 16.45 18.45
N LEU A 391 -1.51 15.14 18.69
CA LEU A 391 -2.44 14.60 19.68
C LEU A 391 -2.13 15.12 21.09
N LEU A 392 -0.85 15.09 21.52
CA LEU A 392 -0.43 15.61 22.82
C LEU A 392 -0.83 17.09 22.99
N SER A 393 -0.51 17.93 22.01
CA SER A 393 -0.86 19.35 21.98
C SER A 393 -2.37 19.55 22.08
N ARG A 394 -3.14 18.79 21.30
CA ARG A 394 -4.60 18.88 21.31
C ARG A 394 -5.21 18.50 22.67
N LEU A 395 -4.72 17.44 23.31
CA LEU A 395 -5.12 17.02 24.66
C LEU A 395 -4.76 18.07 25.71
N GLN A 396 -3.57 18.67 25.63
CA GLN A 396 -3.14 19.75 26.51
C GLN A 396 -4.03 20.98 26.39
N ALA A 397 -4.35 21.37 25.15
CA ALA A 397 -5.21 22.52 24.85
C ALA A 397 -6.70 22.29 25.20
N GLY A 398 -7.11 21.06 25.55
CA GLY A 398 -8.53 20.74 25.75
C GLY A 398 -9.37 20.83 24.48
N SER A 399 -8.71 20.82 23.31
CA SER A 399 -9.33 20.93 21.97
C SER A 399 -9.92 19.62 21.45
N ILE A 400 -9.91 18.57 22.28
CA ILE A 400 -10.56 17.29 22.02
C ILE A 400 -11.69 17.20 23.04
N THR A 401 -12.92 17.18 22.55
CA THR A 401 -14.08 16.76 23.34
C THR A 401 -14.09 15.23 23.35
N SER A 402 -14.44 14.60 24.48
CA SER A 402 -14.72 13.16 24.50
C SER A 402 -15.73 12.82 23.39
N PRO A 403 -15.61 11.65 22.73
CA PRO A 403 -16.51 11.23 21.67
C PRO A 403 -17.99 11.33 22.07
#